data_AF-A0A6P9DZS0-F1
#
_entry.id   AF-A0A6P9DZS0-F1
#
_cell.length_a   1.000
_cell.length_b   1.000
_cell.length_c   1.000
_cell.angle_alpha   90.00
_cell.angle_beta   90.00
_cell.angle_gamma   90.00
#
_symmetry.space_group_name_H-M   'P 1'
#
loop_
_entity.id
_entity.type
_entity.pdbx_description
1 polymer ?
#
loop_
_entity_poly.entity_id
_entity_poly.type
_entity_poly.pdbx_seq_one_letter_code
_entity_poly.pdbx_strand_id
1 'polypeptide(L)'
;MGIYEDLFVKKGSRTQNPVNHTLSATNPLAWIYPSPALGRYRPLHSIRPLFRPTRLCSRILWMLLTLIALLFHVWSCQSSVSFFSAICNKDSKVFTILNNTGIVSEPLNLQHRCPIPLSKDPDKIVIPKGRTPDDIVKDLSYVMEDELWNNGSQRSPLFGGHQNWSQREESFKLKSTMKVHCGFIHNNGAEMAPSDIKYVKKCRFVVTSGIFDGYDIPQQPSNISLRSKKLFCFLMVVDEISLTFIMQNVTVKEDGHGGKWVGIWRLVLLKYSPYDEPRRNGKIPKILLHRLFPQAQYSIWIDGKMELIVDPLLILERYLWRGKYTFAIAQHKHHHSIYEEADANKRRKRYARPLIDLHMKIYGYEGMESWKPGGKTISEKRSTAFCVGMHPRIRRG
;
A
#
# COMPACT_ATOMS: atom_id res chain seq x y z
N MET A 1 -1.16 -13.48 -16.39
CA MET A 1 -2.37 -13.62 -15.56
C MET A 1 -2.63 -12.31 -14.82
N GLY A 2 -3.84 -11.79 -14.85
CA GLY A 2 -4.21 -10.54 -14.16
C GLY A 2 -4.52 -10.77 -12.68
N ILE A 3 -4.03 -9.89 -11.81
CA ILE A 3 -4.45 -9.80 -10.41
C ILE A 3 -5.64 -8.83 -10.30
N TYR A 4 -6.57 -9.12 -9.40
CA TYR A 4 -7.65 -8.19 -9.05
C TYR A 4 -7.25 -7.44 -7.78
N GLU A 5 -6.83 -6.17 -7.89
CA GLU A 5 -6.29 -5.38 -6.75
C GLU A 5 -7.28 -5.26 -5.60
N ASP A 6 -8.56 -5.10 -5.91
CA ASP A 6 -9.59 -4.75 -4.94
C ASP A 6 -9.88 -5.84 -3.90
N LEU A 7 -9.35 -7.05 -4.08
CA LEU A 7 -9.61 -8.20 -3.21
C LEU A 7 -8.54 -8.43 -2.15
N PHE A 8 -7.31 -7.97 -2.38
CA PHE A 8 -6.17 -8.20 -1.47
C PHE A 8 -5.78 -6.95 -0.71
N VAL A 9 -6.34 -5.82 -1.16
CA VAL A 9 -5.90 -4.51 -0.76
C VAL A 9 -7.10 -3.63 -0.43
N LYS A 10 -7.03 -2.92 0.70
CA LYS A 10 -7.95 -1.85 1.06
C LYS A 10 -7.24 -0.51 0.99
N LYS A 11 -7.91 0.52 0.46
CA LYS A 11 -7.38 1.89 0.51
C LYS A 11 -7.38 2.37 1.96
N GLY A 12 -6.23 2.81 2.46
CA GLY A 12 -6.10 3.38 3.80
C GLY A 12 -6.97 4.64 3.97
N SER A 13 -7.47 4.86 5.19
CA SER A 13 -8.18 6.09 5.52
C SER A 13 -7.22 7.28 5.49
N ARG A 14 -7.51 8.31 4.68
CA ARG A 14 -6.79 9.58 4.74
C ARG A 14 -7.20 10.32 6.01
N THR A 15 -6.30 10.46 6.96
CA THR A 15 -6.31 11.60 7.89
C THR A 15 -5.56 12.73 7.20
N GLN A 16 -6.26 13.58 6.46
CA GLN A 16 -5.68 14.86 6.03
C GLN A 16 -5.79 15.82 7.23
N ASN A 17 -4.65 16.19 7.81
CA ASN A 17 -4.60 17.43 8.59
C ASN A 17 -4.72 18.60 7.61
N PRO A 18 -5.67 19.53 7.79
CA PRO A 18 -5.74 20.71 6.94
C PRO A 18 -4.49 21.56 7.17
N VAL A 19 -3.70 21.75 6.13
CA VAL A 19 -2.65 22.77 6.11
C VAL A 19 -3.37 24.12 6.02
N ASN A 20 -3.28 24.91 7.10
CA ASN A 20 -3.81 26.27 7.15
C ASN A 20 -3.07 27.14 6.12
N HIS A 21 -3.76 27.58 5.08
CA HIS A 21 -3.34 28.74 4.32
C HIS A 21 -3.77 30.00 5.07
N THR A 22 -2.82 30.66 5.72
CA THR A 22 -2.96 32.02 6.25
C THR A 22 -3.14 33.01 5.10
N LEU A 23 -4.35 33.54 4.94
CA LEU A 23 -4.60 34.76 4.19
C LEU A 23 -4.73 35.92 5.19
N SER A 24 -3.78 36.84 5.06
CA SER A 24 -3.76 38.15 5.71
C SER A 24 -4.94 39.00 5.22
N ALA A 25 -5.72 39.56 6.15
CA ALA A 25 -6.65 40.64 5.87
C ALA A 25 -6.54 41.69 6.98
N THR A 26 -6.08 42.88 6.60
CA THR A 26 -6.05 44.10 7.41
C THR A 26 -7.41 44.79 7.40
N ASN A 27 -8.06 44.86 8.57
CA ASN A 27 -8.71 46.00 9.29
C ASN A 27 -9.19 47.28 8.53
N PRO A 28 -10.02 48.18 9.15
CA PRO A 28 -10.96 48.05 10.30
C PRO A 28 -12.26 48.93 10.19
N LEU A 29 -13.01 49.02 11.32
CA LEU A 29 -14.03 50.03 11.75
C LEU A 29 -15.51 49.66 11.46
N ALA A 30 -16.51 49.85 12.34
CA ALA A 30 -16.63 50.48 13.66
C ALA A 30 -17.91 49.99 14.39
N TRP A 31 -17.88 50.03 15.73
CA TRP A 31 -18.90 50.31 16.77
C TRP A 31 -20.41 50.30 16.39
N ILE A 32 -21.34 49.73 17.18
CA ILE A 32 -21.98 50.30 18.39
C ILE A 32 -22.91 49.24 19.08
N TYR A 33 -22.91 49.15 20.41
CA TYR A 33 -23.90 48.49 21.32
C TYR A 33 -25.06 49.48 21.65
N PRO A 34 -26.27 49.15 22.19
CA PRO A 34 -26.49 48.21 23.31
C PRO A 34 -27.82 47.41 23.38
N SER A 35 -27.89 46.56 24.43
CA SER A 35 -28.91 45.64 24.97
C SER A 35 -30.26 46.25 25.42
N PRO A 36 -31.09 45.59 26.27
CA PRO A 36 -32.00 44.45 26.06
C PRO A 36 -33.47 44.77 26.48
N ALA A 37 -34.45 43.86 26.28
CA ALA A 37 -35.78 44.02 26.89
C ALA A 37 -36.37 42.71 27.46
N LEU A 38 -36.79 42.82 28.72
CA LEU A 38 -37.48 41.84 29.57
C LEU A 38 -38.87 41.42 29.08
N GLY A 39 -39.32 40.21 29.48
CA GLY A 39 -40.70 39.75 29.29
C GLY A 39 -41.16 38.65 30.27
N ARG A 40 -41.50 39.09 31.49
CA ARG A 40 -42.24 38.48 32.62
C ARG A 40 -42.85 37.05 32.54
N TYR A 41 -42.66 36.35 33.65
CA TYR A 41 -43.47 35.27 34.23
C TYR A 41 -44.90 35.68 34.61
N ARG A 42 -45.84 34.72 34.59
CA ARG A 42 -46.79 34.47 35.71
C ARG A 42 -47.12 32.95 35.84
N PRO A 43 -47.35 32.46 37.08
CA PRO A 43 -47.55 31.05 37.41
C PRO A 43 -49.03 30.69 37.62
N LEU A 44 -49.39 29.40 37.69
CA LEU A 44 -50.44 28.90 38.59
C LEU A 44 -50.43 27.37 38.78
N HIS A 45 -50.55 27.02 40.07
CA HIS A 45 -51.03 25.81 40.74
C HIS A 45 -50.24 24.49 40.82
N SER A 46 -49.79 24.28 42.05
CA SER A 46 -49.46 23.03 42.74
C SER A 46 -50.67 22.09 42.84
N ILE A 47 -50.50 20.86 42.34
CA ILE A 47 -51.16 19.65 42.84
C ILE A 47 -50.07 18.57 42.97
N ARG A 48 -49.90 17.99 44.16
CA ARG A 48 -49.17 16.74 44.41
C ARG A 48 -50.06 15.84 45.27
N PRO A 49 -49.83 14.52 45.30
CA PRO A 49 -49.60 13.62 44.18
C PRO A 49 -50.52 12.38 44.29
N LEU A 50 -50.84 11.72 43.18
CA LEU A 50 -51.31 10.33 43.24
C LEU A 50 -50.46 9.49 42.31
N PHE A 51 -49.35 9.00 42.86
CA PHE A 51 -48.49 8.03 42.22
C PHE A 51 -49.17 6.66 42.24
N ARG A 52 -49.67 6.22 41.08
CA ARG A 52 -49.59 4.81 40.69
C ARG A 52 -48.92 4.80 39.32
N PRO A 53 -47.64 4.41 39.20
CA PRO A 53 -47.13 4.03 37.91
C PRO A 53 -47.91 2.76 37.55
N THR A 54 -48.89 2.91 36.67
CA THR A 54 -49.54 1.74 36.08
C THR A 54 -48.42 0.87 35.53
N ARG A 55 -48.50 -0.45 35.76
CA ARG A 55 -47.49 -1.41 35.27
C ARG A 55 -47.18 -1.22 33.78
N LEU A 56 -48.10 -0.60 33.05
CA LEU A 56 -47.98 -0.18 31.66
C LEU A 56 -46.89 0.89 31.42
N CYS A 57 -46.84 1.99 32.20
CA CYS A 57 -45.81 3.03 32.01
C CYS A 57 -44.40 2.50 32.30
N SER A 58 -44.26 1.65 33.32
CA SER A 58 -42.98 0.98 33.61
C SER A 58 -42.56 0.02 32.48
N ARG A 59 -43.52 -0.71 31.87
CA ARG A 59 -43.26 -1.57 30.70
C ARG A 59 -42.88 -0.77 29.47
N ILE A 60 -43.54 0.35 29.19
CA ILE A 60 -43.22 1.23 28.06
C ILE A 60 -41.81 1.81 28.22
N LEU A 61 -41.46 2.27 29.43
CA LEU A 61 -40.13 2.78 29.72
C LEU A 61 -39.05 1.71 29.54
N TRP A 62 -39.32 0.47 29.98
CA TRP A 62 -38.42 -0.66 29.79
C TRP A 62 -38.22 -1.02 28.31
N MET A 63 -39.30 -1.02 27.52
CA MET A 63 -39.23 -1.26 26.07
C MET A 63 -38.46 -0.15 25.33
N LEU A 64 -38.59 1.10 25.78
CA LEU A 64 -37.85 2.22 25.21
C LEU A 64 -36.36 2.13 25.55
N LEU A 65 -36.02 1.78 26.78
CA LEU A 65 -34.63 1.58 27.22
C LEU A 65 -33.94 0.42 26.47
N THR A 66 -34.63 -0.69 26.27
CA THR A 66 -34.09 -1.82 25.48
C THR A 66 -33.92 -1.45 24.02
N LEU A 67 -34.85 -0.69 23.43
CA LEU A 67 -34.71 -0.19 22.05
C LEU A 67 -33.51 0.76 21.91
N ILE A 68 -33.32 1.69 22.85
CA ILE A 68 -32.17 2.61 22.86
C ILE A 68 -30.86 1.83 22.98
N ALA A 69 -30.80 0.82 23.85
CA ALA A 69 -29.63 -0.03 24.00
C ALA A 69 -29.32 -0.82 22.71
N LEU A 70 -30.34 -1.34 22.02
CA LEU A 70 -30.17 -2.03 20.74
C LEU A 70 -29.69 -1.08 19.64
N LEU A 71 -30.27 0.11 19.53
CA LEU A 71 -29.86 1.14 18.58
C LEU A 71 -28.42 1.61 18.85
N PHE A 72 -28.05 1.80 20.11
CA PHE A 72 -26.68 2.15 20.50
C PHE A 72 -25.69 1.04 20.15
N HIS A 73 -26.09 -0.23 20.31
CA HIS A 73 -25.25 -1.38 19.97
C HIS A 73 -25.05 -1.52 18.45
N VAL A 74 -26.09 -1.29 17.64
CA VAL A 74 -26.00 -1.25 16.17
C VAL A 74 -25.12 -0.09 15.72
N TRP A 75 -25.35 1.11 16.25
CA TRP A 75 -24.56 2.31 15.94
C TRP A 75 -23.08 2.14 16.30
N SER A 76 -22.77 1.55 17.47
CA SER A 76 -21.41 1.25 17.89
C SER A 76 -20.71 0.26 16.94
N CYS A 77 -21.44 -0.73 16.41
CA CYS A 77 -20.93 -1.68 15.43
C CYS A 77 -20.73 -1.10 14.01
N GLN A 78 -21.44 -0.03 13.67
CA GLN A 78 -21.32 0.67 12.38
C GLN A 78 -20.38 1.88 12.42
N SER A 79 -19.99 2.36 13.61
CA SER A 79 -19.14 3.53 13.78
C SER A 79 -17.72 3.29 13.27
N SER A 80 -17.19 4.28 12.56
CA SER A 80 -15.79 4.32 12.09
C SER A 80 -14.81 4.78 13.17
N VAL A 81 -15.31 5.18 14.35
CA VAL A 81 -14.51 5.63 15.49
C VAL A 81 -14.05 4.43 16.31
N SER A 82 -12.73 4.28 16.49
CA SER A 82 -12.07 3.11 17.12
C SER A 82 -12.55 2.79 18.53
N PHE A 83 -12.92 3.81 19.31
CA PHE A 83 -13.43 3.63 20.68
C PHE A 83 -14.79 2.92 20.70
N PHE A 84 -15.72 3.31 19.82
CA PHE A 84 -17.06 2.73 19.78
C PHE A 84 -17.08 1.37 19.07
N SER A 85 -16.20 1.13 18.10
CA SER A 85 -16.10 -0.16 17.43
C SER A 85 -15.50 -1.26 18.31
N ALA A 86 -14.68 -0.91 19.31
CA ALA A 86 -14.14 -1.85 20.29
C ALA A 86 -15.18 -2.36 21.30
N ILE A 87 -16.26 -1.60 21.52
CA ILE A 87 -17.38 -1.98 22.39
C ILE A 87 -18.33 -2.97 21.69
N CYS A 88 -18.23 -3.09 20.35
CA CYS A 88 -19.05 -4.01 19.56
C CYS A 88 -18.51 -5.44 19.62
N ASN A 89 -19.26 -6.36 20.24
CA ASN A 89 -19.05 -7.80 20.08
C ASN A 89 -19.80 -8.33 18.85
N LYS A 90 -19.09 -8.48 17.73
CA LYS A 90 -19.65 -8.97 16.45
C LYS A 90 -20.10 -10.44 16.49
N ASP A 91 -19.66 -11.20 17.49
CA ASP A 91 -20.03 -12.60 17.69
C ASP A 91 -21.30 -12.76 18.56
N SER A 92 -21.93 -11.64 18.97
CA SER A 92 -23.18 -11.67 19.73
C SER A 92 -24.33 -12.22 18.88
N LYS A 93 -25.10 -13.17 19.44
CA LYS A 93 -26.31 -13.73 18.82
C LYS A 93 -27.29 -12.64 18.36
N VAL A 94 -27.35 -11.51 19.08
CA VAL A 94 -28.21 -10.37 18.75
C VAL A 94 -27.77 -9.69 17.45
N PHE A 95 -26.47 -9.53 17.22
CA PHE A 95 -25.94 -8.95 15.99
C PHE A 95 -26.17 -9.87 14.80
N THR A 96 -26.03 -11.18 14.97
CA THR A 96 -26.33 -12.18 13.93
C THR A 96 -27.80 -12.17 13.53
N ILE A 97 -28.72 -12.07 14.51
CA ILE A 97 -30.16 -11.99 14.24
C ILE A 97 -30.51 -10.69 13.50
N LEU A 98 -29.96 -9.54 13.94
CA LEU A 98 -30.18 -8.25 13.28
C LEU A 98 -29.62 -8.21 11.85
N ASN A 99 -28.48 -8.86 11.61
CA ASN A 99 -27.91 -9.02 10.28
C ASN A 99 -28.80 -9.87 9.36
N ASN A 100 -29.35 -10.98 9.88
CA ASN A 100 -30.25 -11.85 9.12
C ASN A 100 -31.60 -11.19 8.79
N THR A 101 -32.05 -10.22 9.59
CA THR A 101 -33.28 -9.45 9.33
C THR A 101 -33.13 -8.30 8.33
N GLY A 102 -31.93 -8.06 7.80
CA GLY A 102 -31.66 -7.02 6.79
C GLY A 102 -31.70 -5.59 7.32
N ILE A 103 -31.80 -5.40 8.65
CA ILE A 103 -31.81 -4.08 9.31
C ILE A 103 -30.39 -3.48 9.36
N VAL A 104 -29.37 -4.33 9.37
CA VAL A 104 -27.96 -3.91 9.27
C VAL A 104 -27.54 -4.06 7.81
N SER A 105 -27.47 -2.94 7.09
CA SER A 105 -26.81 -2.92 5.79
C SER A 105 -25.33 -3.27 6.00
N GLU A 106 -24.87 -4.40 5.44
CA GLU A 106 -23.45 -4.52 5.11
C GLU A 106 -23.04 -3.25 4.33
N PRO A 107 -21.82 -2.72 4.51
CA PRO A 107 -21.36 -1.64 3.67
C PRO A 107 -21.50 -2.10 2.21
N LEU A 108 -22.33 -1.36 1.46
CA LEU A 108 -22.69 -1.50 0.04
C LEU A 108 -21.50 -1.53 -0.96
N ASN A 109 -20.30 -1.84 -0.50
CA ASN A 109 -19.07 -1.95 -1.28
C ASN A 109 -18.59 -3.40 -1.51
N LEU A 110 -19.30 -4.42 -1.00
CA LEU A 110 -18.95 -5.83 -1.28
C LEU A 110 -19.70 -6.46 -2.46
N GLN A 111 -20.84 -5.90 -2.91
CA GLN A 111 -21.76 -6.55 -3.84
C GLN A 111 -21.29 -6.67 -5.30
N HIS A 112 -20.17 -6.06 -5.69
CA HIS A 112 -19.61 -6.19 -7.05
C HIS A 112 -18.33 -7.05 -7.14
N ARG A 113 -18.03 -7.86 -6.13
CA ARG A 113 -16.80 -8.66 -6.10
C ARG A 113 -17.13 -10.13 -6.22
N CYS A 114 -16.86 -10.72 -7.38
CA CYS A 114 -16.78 -12.18 -7.46
C CYS A 114 -15.71 -12.66 -6.46
N PRO A 115 -16.06 -13.52 -5.49
CA PRO A 115 -15.08 -14.03 -4.54
C PRO A 115 -14.04 -14.86 -5.31
N ILE A 116 -12.77 -14.47 -5.22
CA ILE A 116 -11.70 -15.29 -5.75
C ILE A 116 -11.48 -16.47 -4.80
N PRO A 117 -11.49 -17.72 -5.29
CA PRO A 117 -11.30 -18.89 -4.44
C PRO A 117 -9.86 -18.97 -3.93
N LEU A 118 -9.65 -18.48 -2.71
CA LEU A 118 -8.43 -18.66 -1.93
C LEU A 118 -8.47 -19.99 -1.17
N SER A 119 -7.29 -20.53 -0.85
CA SER A 119 -7.22 -21.60 0.15
C SER A 119 -7.73 -21.08 1.50
N LYS A 120 -8.35 -21.96 2.29
CA LYS A 120 -8.95 -21.61 3.58
C LYS A 120 -7.93 -21.35 4.69
N ASP A 121 -6.74 -21.94 4.57
CA ASP A 121 -5.77 -22.00 5.66
C ASP A 121 -4.34 -21.78 5.15
N PRO A 122 -3.65 -20.68 5.54
CA PRO A 122 -2.27 -20.43 5.17
C PRO A 122 -1.29 -21.46 5.73
N ASP A 123 -1.61 -22.14 6.84
CA ASP A 123 -0.74 -23.15 7.45
C ASP A 123 -0.71 -24.47 6.67
N LYS A 124 -1.75 -24.74 5.87
CA LYS A 124 -1.81 -25.90 4.98
C LYS A 124 -1.15 -25.68 3.63
N ILE A 125 -0.70 -24.46 3.33
CA ILE A 125 -0.06 -24.16 2.05
C ILE A 125 1.29 -24.87 1.93
N VAL A 126 1.45 -25.64 0.87
CA VAL A 126 2.73 -26.31 0.54
C VAL A 126 3.56 -25.38 -0.33
N ILE A 127 4.72 -24.99 0.17
CA ILE A 127 5.69 -24.18 -0.58
C ILE A 127 6.41 -25.11 -1.57
N PRO A 128 6.40 -24.82 -2.89
CA PRO A 128 7.09 -25.65 -3.87
C PRO A 128 8.58 -25.84 -3.56
N LYS A 129 9.06 -27.08 -3.74
CA LYS A 129 10.49 -27.40 -3.65
C LYS A 129 11.17 -26.96 -4.95
N GLY A 130 11.78 -25.78 -4.93
CA GLY A 130 12.52 -25.22 -6.06
C GLY A 130 11.86 -23.98 -6.68
N ARG A 131 12.39 -23.55 -7.82
CA ARG A 131 11.86 -22.47 -8.65
C ARG A 131 11.29 -23.07 -9.93
N THR A 132 10.33 -22.40 -10.56
CA THR A 132 10.02 -22.66 -11.97
C THR A 132 11.32 -22.50 -12.79
N PRO A 133 11.71 -23.49 -13.60
CA PRO A 133 12.86 -23.37 -14.49
C PRO A 133 12.71 -22.15 -15.41
N ASP A 134 13.81 -21.45 -15.67
CA ASP A 134 13.89 -20.43 -16.71
C ASP A 134 14.58 -21.06 -17.92
N ASP A 135 13.88 -21.08 -19.05
CA ASP A 135 14.37 -21.73 -20.27
C ASP A 135 15.53 -20.95 -20.91
N ILE A 136 15.61 -19.63 -20.62
CA ILE A 136 16.55 -18.72 -21.25
C ILE A 136 17.67 -18.36 -20.29
N VAL A 137 17.37 -17.79 -19.12
CA VAL A 137 18.37 -17.30 -18.15
C VAL A 137 18.58 -18.34 -17.06
N LYS A 138 19.61 -19.16 -17.22
CA LYS A 138 19.96 -20.23 -16.26
C LYS A 138 20.71 -19.70 -15.05
N ASP A 139 21.61 -18.73 -15.29
CA ASP A 139 22.51 -18.19 -14.28
C ASP A 139 22.40 -16.66 -14.22
N LEU A 140 22.01 -16.14 -13.05
CA LEU A 140 21.97 -14.70 -12.78
C LEU A 140 22.98 -14.34 -11.69
N SER A 141 23.80 -13.33 -11.96
CA SER A 141 24.73 -12.72 -11.01
C SER A 141 24.52 -11.21 -10.92
N TYR A 142 24.97 -10.60 -9.82
CA TYR A 142 24.79 -9.18 -9.58
C TYR A 142 26.13 -8.44 -9.55
N VAL A 143 26.19 -7.29 -10.21
CA VAL A 143 27.29 -6.33 -10.01
C VAL A 143 27.05 -5.65 -8.67
N MET A 144 27.96 -5.88 -7.72
CA MET A 144 27.83 -5.37 -6.34
C MET A 144 28.72 -4.17 -6.05
N GLU A 145 29.65 -3.80 -6.93
CA GLU A 145 30.63 -2.73 -6.73
C GLU A 145 30.71 -1.84 -7.98
N ASP A 146 30.87 -0.52 -7.79
CA ASP A 146 31.00 0.44 -8.88
C ASP A 146 32.49 0.61 -9.27
N GLU A 147 32.88 0.03 -10.41
CA GLU A 147 34.26 0.10 -10.93
C GLU A 147 34.73 1.54 -11.15
N LEU A 148 33.82 2.46 -11.50
CA LEU A 148 34.17 3.86 -11.79
C LEU A 148 34.50 4.66 -10.52
N TRP A 149 33.92 4.28 -9.38
CA TRP A 149 34.28 4.91 -8.10
C TRP A 149 35.64 4.43 -7.60
N ASN A 150 35.97 3.15 -7.82
CA ASN A 150 37.27 2.58 -7.46
C ASN A 150 38.44 3.19 -8.26
N ASN A 151 38.19 3.65 -9.49
CA ASN A 151 39.20 4.27 -10.35
C ASN A 151 39.47 5.77 -10.04
N GLY A 152 38.96 6.29 -8.91
CA GLY A 152 39.23 7.66 -8.47
C GLY A 152 38.42 8.75 -9.18
N SER A 153 37.56 8.40 -10.15
CA SER A 153 36.58 9.33 -10.71
C SER A 153 35.36 9.43 -9.78
N GLN A 154 35.43 10.28 -8.76
CA GLN A 154 34.30 10.53 -7.87
C GLN A 154 33.12 11.12 -8.64
N ARG A 155 32.14 10.28 -8.98
CA ARG A 155 30.86 10.69 -9.56
C ARG A 155 29.77 10.70 -8.50
N SER A 156 28.79 11.59 -8.64
CA SER A 156 27.64 11.69 -7.73
C SER A 156 27.05 10.31 -7.39
N PRO A 157 26.82 10.00 -6.10
CA PRO A 157 26.12 8.79 -5.68
C PRO A 157 24.82 8.56 -6.47
N LEU A 158 24.64 7.34 -6.99
CA LEU A 158 23.48 7.01 -7.82
C LEU A 158 22.97 5.60 -7.55
N PHE A 159 21.65 5.47 -7.39
CA PHE A 159 21.01 4.16 -7.36
C PHE A 159 21.38 3.32 -8.59
N GLY A 160 21.86 2.10 -8.36
CA GLY A 160 22.23 1.18 -9.44
C GLY A 160 23.61 1.41 -10.07
N GLY A 161 24.38 2.39 -9.59
CA GLY A 161 25.70 2.74 -10.12
C GLY A 161 25.66 3.42 -11.49
N HIS A 162 26.83 3.59 -12.10
CA HIS A 162 27.01 4.36 -13.33
C HIS A 162 27.02 3.50 -14.60
N GLN A 163 25.91 2.78 -14.85
CA GLN A 163 25.75 1.98 -16.06
C GLN A 163 25.69 2.87 -17.32
N ASN A 164 26.51 2.58 -18.33
CA ASN A 164 26.49 3.30 -19.61
C ASN A 164 25.43 2.75 -20.58
N TRP A 165 25.13 3.49 -21.64
CA TRP A 165 24.08 3.12 -22.62
C TRP A 165 24.33 1.78 -23.31
N SER A 166 25.59 1.45 -23.62
CA SER A 166 25.96 0.18 -24.26
C SER A 166 25.70 -1.01 -23.32
N GLN A 167 26.12 -0.88 -22.05
CA GLN A 167 25.85 -1.87 -21.00
C GLN A 167 24.34 -2.05 -20.75
N ARG A 168 23.56 -0.96 -20.83
CA ARG A 168 22.09 -1.03 -20.74
C ARG A 168 21.52 -1.82 -21.90
N GLU A 169 21.93 -1.52 -23.12
CA GLU A 169 21.44 -2.21 -24.32
C GLU A 169 21.80 -3.69 -24.32
N GLU A 170 23.03 -4.02 -23.88
CA GLU A 170 23.43 -5.41 -23.70
C GLU A 170 22.57 -6.13 -22.66
N SER A 171 22.13 -5.45 -21.60
CA SER A 171 21.30 -6.06 -20.55
C SER A 171 19.90 -6.50 -21.03
N PHE A 172 19.43 -5.99 -22.18
CA PHE A 172 18.18 -6.44 -22.80
C PHE A 172 18.34 -7.69 -23.67
N LYS A 173 19.58 -8.04 -24.04
CA LYS A 173 19.88 -9.23 -24.83
C LYS A 173 19.98 -10.43 -23.89
N LEU A 174 18.94 -11.25 -23.85
CA LEU A 174 18.88 -12.42 -22.96
C LEU A 174 19.96 -13.44 -23.34
N LYS A 175 20.76 -13.85 -22.36
CA LYS A 175 21.78 -14.90 -22.45
C LYS A 175 21.55 -15.93 -21.35
N SER A 176 22.13 -17.12 -21.49
CA SER A 176 22.08 -18.18 -20.47
C SER A 176 22.69 -17.73 -19.14
N THR A 177 23.75 -16.94 -19.20
CA THR A 177 24.40 -16.30 -18.07
C THR A 177 24.26 -14.78 -18.19
N MET A 178 23.64 -14.16 -17.20
CA MET A 178 23.39 -12.72 -17.15
C MET A 178 24.03 -12.09 -15.92
N LYS A 179 24.50 -10.86 -16.06
CA LYS A 179 24.97 -10.01 -14.96
C LYS A 179 24.12 -8.75 -14.93
N VAL A 180 23.52 -8.44 -13.77
CA VAL A 180 22.64 -7.27 -13.60
C VAL A 180 23.16 -6.39 -12.47
N HIS A 181 23.09 -5.08 -12.61
CA HIS A 181 23.54 -4.17 -11.55
C HIS A 181 22.64 -4.27 -10.31
N CYS A 182 23.22 -4.46 -9.14
CA CYS A 182 22.50 -4.34 -7.87
C CYS A 182 21.93 -2.92 -7.73
N GLY A 183 20.78 -2.77 -7.07
CA GLY A 183 20.23 -1.45 -6.78
C GLY A 183 21.08 -0.69 -5.74
N PHE A 184 21.45 -1.39 -4.67
CA PHE A 184 22.37 -0.92 -3.63
C PHE A 184 23.77 -1.45 -3.94
N ILE A 185 24.47 -0.76 -4.82
CA ILE A 185 25.87 -1.06 -5.15
C ILE A 185 26.77 -0.50 -4.03
N HIS A 186 27.83 -1.22 -3.68
CA HIS A 186 28.76 -0.80 -2.64
C HIS A 186 29.73 0.26 -3.16
N ASN A 187 30.29 1.02 -2.23
CA ASN A 187 31.27 2.07 -2.44
C ASN A 187 30.76 3.16 -3.39
N ASN A 188 29.50 3.58 -3.25
CA ASN A 188 28.97 4.64 -4.11
C ASN A 188 28.08 5.67 -3.39
N GLY A 189 27.98 5.60 -2.06
CA GLY A 189 27.20 6.54 -1.25
C GLY A 189 25.68 6.28 -1.24
N ALA A 190 25.12 5.55 -2.19
CA ALA A 190 23.71 5.17 -2.26
C ALA A 190 23.42 3.79 -1.63
N GLU A 191 24.26 3.38 -0.68
CA GLU A 191 24.21 2.06 -0.06
C GLU A 191 23.06 1.90 0.94
N MET A 192 22.57 0.66 1.04
CA MET A 192 21.68 0.25 2.11
C MET A 192 22.44 0.24 3.45
N ALA A 193 21.79 0.59 4.55
CA ALA A 193 22.43 0.55 5.86
C ALA A 193 22.96 -0.87 6.17
N PRO A 194 24.14 -1.02 6.82
CA PRO A 194 24.72 -2.34 7.10
C PRO A 194 23.78 -3.28 7.89
N SER A 195 22.99 -2.72 8.81
CA SER A 195 21.95 -3.45 9.56
C SER A 195 20.88 -4.03 8.64
N ASP A 196 20.42 -3.25 7.66
CA ASP A 196 19.43 -3.65 6.68
C ASP A 196 20.01 -4.66 5.69
N ILE A 197 21.26 -4.51 5.24
CA ILE A 197 21.94 -5.50 4.39
C ILE A 197 21.95 -6.87 5.09
N LYS A 198 22.32 -6.91 6.37
CA LYS A 198 22.35 -8.15 7.16
C LYS A 198 20.96 -8.76 7.32
N TYR A 199 19.93 -7.94 7.47
CA TYR A 199 18.55 -8.37 7.58
C TYR A 199 18.04 -8.97 6.26
N VAL A 200 18.14 -8.22 5.15
CA VAL A 200 17.58 -8.62 3.85
C VAL A 200 18.29 -9.82 3.23
N LYS A 201 19.57 -10.07 3.58
CA LYS A 201 20.31 -11.26 3.13
C LYS A 201 19.64 -12.59 3.52
N LYS A 202 18.82 -12.60 4.59
CA LYS A 202 18.10 -13.78 5.08
C LYS A 202 16.69 -13.91 4.50
N CYS A 203 16.20 -12.89 3.80
CA CYS A 203 14.83 -12.80 3.36
C CYS A 203 14.60 -13.59 2.06
N ARG A 204 14.09 -14.81 2.19
CA ARG A 204 13.68 -15.63 1.04
C ARG A 204 12.34 -15.17 0.45
N PHE A 205 11.45 -14.65 1.29
CA PHE A 205 10.16 -14.10 0.88
C PHE A 205 10.09 -12.64 1.35
N VAL A 206 9.69 -11.74 0.45
CA VAL A 206 9.56 -10.32 0.79
C VAL A 206 8.17 -9.81 0.45
N VAL A 207 7.57 -9.06 1.38
CA VAL A 207 6.47 -8.15 1.08
C VAL A 207 7.06 -6.76 1.14
N THR A 208 6.87 -5.99 0.09
CA THR A 208 7.50 -4.68 -0.08
C THR A 208 6.48 -3.60 -0.35
N SER A 209 6.72 -2.44 0.25
CA SER A 209 5.96 -1.23 0.01
C SER A 209 6.93 -0.04 -0.09
N GLY A 210 6.41 1.15 -0.36
CA GLY A 210 7.22 2.35 -0.34
C GLY A 210 6.44 3.64 -0.30
N ILE A 211 7.08 4.63 0.32
CA ILE A 211 6.55 5.98 0.54
C ILE A 211 7.67 6.95 0.18
N PHE A 212 7.32 7.92 -0.67
CA PHE A 212 8.25 8.92 -1.17
C PHE A 212 7.60 10.29 -1.00
N ASP A 213 8.40 11.31 -0.71
CA ASP A 213 7.98 12.71 -0.53
C ASP A 213 6.90 12.92 0.55
N GLY A 214 6.82 12.02 1.54
CA GLY A 214 5.86 12.12 2.64
C GLY A 214 4.38 12.07 2.21
N TYR A 215 4.07 11.58 1.00
CA TYR A 215 2.70 11.60 0.48
C TYR A 215 1.69 10.72 1.24
N ASP A 216 2.17 9.66 1.87
CA ASP A 216 1.35 8.62 2.47
C ASP A 216 1.84 8.27 3.88
N ILE A 217 0.94 7.74 4.71
CA ILE A 217 1.25 7.17 6.03
C ILE A 217 1.30 5.65 5.90
N PRO A 218 2.30 4.96 6.48
CA PRO A 218 2.42 3.50 6.43
C PRO A 218 1.14 2.78 6.87
N GLN A 219 0.52 2.02 5.96
CA GLN A 219 -0.62 1.15 6.28
C GLN A 219 -0.14 -0.20 6.80
N GLN A 220 -0.69 -0.67 7.91
CA GLN A 220 -0.31 -1.96 8.49
C GLN A 220 -1.07 -3.11 7.84
N PRO A 221 -0.40 -4.19 7.38
CA PRO A 221 -1.06 -5.41 6.96
C PRO A 221 -1.96 -5.99 8.06
N SER A 222 -3.13 -6.48 7.68
CA SER A 222 -4.05 -7.21 8.54
C SER A 222 -4.20 -8.67 8.08
N ASN A 223 -4.73 -9.53 8.96
CA ASN A 223 -4.96 -10.95 8.68
C ASN A 223 -3.71 -11.75 8.25
N ILE A 224 -2.54 -11.40 8.77
CA ILE A 224 -1.29 -12.12 8.50
C ILE A 224 -1.10 -13.22 9.55
N SER A 225 -1.03 -14.47 9.10
CA SER A 225 -0.79 -15.64 9.94
C SER A 225 0.58 -15.58 10.64
N LEU A 226 0.71 -16.29 11.76
CA LEU A 226 1.99 -16.41 12.46
C LEU A 226 3.08 -17.04 11.56
N ARG A 227 2.69 -18.01 10.73
CA ARG A 227 3.58 -18.63 9.75
C ARG A 227 4.10 -17.62 8.74
N SER A 228 3.22 -16.79 8.16
CA SER A 228 3.63 -15.75 7.22
C SER A 228 4.48 -14.67 7.85
N LYS A 229 4.20 -14.26 9.09
CA LYS A 229 5.07 -13.33 9.85
C LYS A 229 6.49 -13.86 10.05
N LYS A 230 6.66 -15.19 10.17
CA LYS A 230 7.99 -15.83 10.30
C LYS A 230 8.70 -16.02 8.96
N LEU A 231 7.95 -16.25 7.87
CA LEU A 231 8.51 -16.54 6.56
C LEU A 231 8.85 -15.30 5.73
N PHE A 232 8.05 -14.24 5.85
CA PHE A 232 8.17 -13.04 5.03
C PHE A 232 8.87 -11.91 5.78
N CYS A 233 9.78 -11.24 5.09
CA CYS A 233 10.28 -9.95 5.50
C CYS A 233 9.37 -8.85 4.95
N PHE A 234 8.83 -8.02 5.83
CA PHE A 234 8.02 -6.85 5.47
C PHE A 234 8.93 -5.63 5.41
N LEU A 235 9.19 -5.13 4.21
CA LEU A 235 10.14 -4.04 3.94
C LEU A 235 9.41 -2.84 3.35
N MET A 236 9.68 -1.65 3.88
CA MET A 236 9.12 -0.41 3.37
C MET A 236 10.26 0.51 2.92
N VAL A 237 10.35 0.73 1.62
CA VAL A 237 11.38 1.58 1.02
C VAL A 237 10.96 3.03 1.09
N VAL A 238 11.79 3.88 1.71
CA VAL A 238 11.47 5.29 1.95
C VAL A 238 12.62 6.19 1.50
N ASP A 239 12.32 7.42 1.07
CA ASP A 239 13.32 8.47 0.90
C ASP A 239 13.60 9.22 2.22
N GLU A 240 14.57 10.13 2.21
CA GLU A 240 14.99 10.87 3.41
C GLU A 240 13.87 11.76 3.96
N ILE A 241 13.09 12.37 3.06
CA ILE A 241 11.94 13.22 3.40
C ILE A 241 10.88 12.37 4.13
N SER A 242 10.48 11.24 3.54
CA SER A 242 9.48 10.34 4.14
C SER A 242 9.98 9.71 5.42
N LEU A 243 11.26 9.35 5.49
CA LEU A 243 11.85 8.81 6.72
C LEU A 243 11.72 9.82 7.86
N THR A 244 12.10 11.08 7.61
CA THR A 244 12.01 12.17 8.60
C THR A 244 10.56 12.41 9.01
N PHE A 245 9.64 12.49 8.04
CA PHE A 245 8.22 12.64 8.30
C PHE A 245 7.67 11.50 9.17
N ILE A 246 8.04 10.25 8.88
CA ILE A 246 7.61 9.07 9.64
C ILE A 246 8.19 9.10 11.06
N MET A 247 9.47 9.47 11.24
CA MET A 247 10.08 9.59 12.57
C MET A 247 9.36 10.60 13.46
N GLN A 248 8.80 11.66 12.87
CA GLN A 248 8.12 12.73 13.61
C GLN A 248 6.64 12.42 13.89
N ASN A 249 5.95 11.76 12.96
CA ASN A 249 4.48 11.63 13.00
C ASN A 249 3.99 10.22 13.36
N VAL A 250 4.87 9.21 13.35
CA VAL A 250 4.50 7.81 13.56
C VAL A 250 5.41 7.18 14.61
N THR A 251 4.87 6.25 15.41
CA THR A 251 5.67 5.49 16.37
C THR A 251 6.64 4.57 15.64
N VAL A 252 7.92 4.89 15.72
CA VAL A 252 9.02 4.08 15.19
C VAL A 252 9.71 3.36 16.33
N LYS A 253 9.98 2.07 16.14
CA LYS A 253 10.78 1.26 17.06
C LYS A 253 12.12 0.95 16.43
N GLU A 254 13.19 1.06 17.21
CA GLU A 254 14.51 0.59 16.81
C GLU A 254 14.80 -0.75 17.48
N ASP A 255 15.24 -1.74 16.69
CA ASP A 255 15.67 -3.03 17.22
C ASP A 255 17.13 -2.99 17.72
N GLY A 256 17.54 -3.98 18.51
CA GLY A 256 18.91 -4.07 19.02
C GLY A 256 20.00 -4.30 17.94
N HIS A 257 19.62 -4.36 16.67
CA HIS A 257 20.51 -4.46 15.53
C HIS A 257 20.49 -3.21 14.63
N GLY A 258 19.92 -2.09 15.12
CA GLY A 258 19.89 -0.81 14.42
C GLY A 258 18.88 -0.75 13.27
N GLY A 259 17.85 -1.59 13.31
CA GLY A 259 16.74 -1.58 12.37
C GLY A 259 15.58 -0.73 12.84
N LYS A 260 15.03 0.10 11.94
CA LYS A 260 13.88 0.96 12.23
C LYS A 260 12.59 0.32 11.74
N TRP A 261 11.56 0.35 12.57
CA TRP A 261 10.30 -0.37 12.34
C TRP A 261 9.07 0.50 12.58
N VAL A 262 8.08 0.37 11.69
CA VAL A 262 6.73 0.90 11.87
C VAL A 262 5.76 -0.27 11.84
N GLY A 263 5.31 -0.70 13.01
CA GLY A 263 4.55 -1.94 13.17
C GLY A 263 5.35 -3.14 12.65
N ILE A 264 4.85 -3.83 11.62
CA ILE A 264 5.56 -4.97 11.00
C ILE A 264 6.59 -4.54 9.94
N TRP A 265 6.49 -3.30 9.43
CA TRP A 265 7.38 -2.84 8.35
C TRP A 265 8.75 -2.46 8.89
N ARG A 266 9.80 -3.07 8.34
CA ARG A 266 11.17 -2.57 8.47
C ARG A 266 11.40 -1.47 7.44
N LEU A 267 11.84 -0.30 7.88
CA LEU A 267 12.16 0.82 7.00
C LEU A 267 13.52 0.59 6.34
N VAL A 268 13.58 0.77 5.02
CA VAL A 268 14.81 0.68 4.22
C VAL A 268 14.97 2.02 3.50
N LEU A 269 16.03 2.76 3.83
CA LEU A 269 16.29 4.06 3.23
C LEU A 269 16.86 3.92 1.82
N LEU A 270 16.24 4.59 0.86
CA LEU A 270 16.76 4.80 -0.48
C LEU A 270 17.38 6.21 -0.57
N LYS A 271 18.70 6.29 -0.43
CA LYS A 271 19.46 7.52 -0.62
C LYS A 271 19.68 7.82 -2.10
N TYR A 272 19.84 9.10 -2.42
CA TYR A 272 20.22 9.58 -3.77
C TYR A 272 19.34 8.99 -4.87
N SER A 273 18.06 9.32 -4.80
CA SER A 273 17.08 8.89 -5.79
C SER A 273 17.45 9.41 -7.19
N PRO A 274 17.31 8.58 -8.25
CA PRO A 274 17.79 8.89 -9.60
C PRO A 274 16.90 9.88 -10.38
N TYR A 275 15.75 10.28 -9.83
CA TYR A 275 14.84 11.23 -10.46
C TYR A 275 14.52 12.37 -9.51
N ASP A 276 14.47 13.60 -10.05
CA ASP A 276 14.02 14.77 -9.30
C ASP A 276 12.52 14.67 -8.95
N GLU A 277 11.74 13.96 -9.75
CA GLU A 277 10.31 13.76 -9.55
C GLU A 277 10.03 12.55 -8.64
N PRO A 278 9.52 12.75 -7.41
CA PRO A 278 9.36 11.67 -6.43
C PRO A 278 8.39 10.57 -6.87
N ARG A 279 7.39 10.90 -7.70
CA ARG A 279 6.46 9.89 -8.26
C ARG A 279 7.18 8.86 -9.14
N ARG A 280 8.32 9.21 -9.74
CA ARG A 280 9.17 8.29 -10.50
C ARG A 280 10.03 7.44 -9.57
N ASN A 281 10.52 8.01 -8.47
CA ASN A 281 11.27 7.26 -7.45
C ASN A 281 10.45 6.14 -6.82
N GLY A 282 9.15 6.39 -6.58
CA GLY A 282 8.21 5.35 -6.16
C GLY A 282 8.03 4.18 -7.15
N LYS A 283 8.53 4.30 -8.39
CA LYS A 283 8.56 3.19 -9.36
C LYS A 283 9.74 2.24 -9.16
N ILE A 284 10.80 2.69 -8.49
CA ILE A 284 12.02 1.90 -8.27
C ILE A 284 11.70 0.65 -7.44
N PRO A 285 11.21 0.76 -6.19
CA PRO A 285 10.90 -0.43 -5.40
C PRO A 285 9.66 -1.18 -5.91
N LYS A 286 8.91 -0.61 -6.83
CA LYS A 286 7.75 -1.24 -7.47
C LYS A 286 8.13 -2.19 -8.62
N ILE A 287 9.14 -1.84 -9.41
CA ILE A 287 9.53 -2.58 -10.62
C ILE A 287 10.84 -3.36 -10.39
N LEU A 288 11.78 -2.79 -9.63
CA LEU A 288 13.15 -3.29 -9.51
C LEU A 288 13.40 -4.06 -8.22
N LEU A 289 12.39 -4.74 -7.66
CA LEU A 289 12.55 -5.54 -6.44
C LEU A 289 13.65 -6.60 -6.53
N HIS A 290 13.80 -7.19 -7.72
CA HIS A 290 14.87 -8.15 -8.00
C HIS A 290 16.26 -7.52 -7.87
N ARG A 291 16.41 -6.20 -8.06
CA ARG A 291 17.66 -5.46 -7.88
C ARG A 291 17.86 -4.95 -6.46
N LEU A 292 16.77 -4.68 -5.74
CA LEU A 292 16.83 -4.22 -4.34
C LEU A 292 17.10 -5.37 -3.37
N PHE A 293 16.46 -6.52 -3.60
CA PHE A 293 16.49 -7.67 -2.69
C PHE A 293 16.87 -8.94 -3.46
N PRO A 294 18.12 -9.04 -3.96
CA PRO A 294 18.54 -10.15 -4.81
C PRO A 294 18.36 -11.52 -4.13
N GLN A 295 18.49 -11.62 -2.81
CA GLN A 295 18.32 -12.88 -2.10
C GLN A 295 16.87 -13.38 -2.00
N ALA A 296 15.89 -12.53 -2.33
CA ALA A 296 14.48 -12.93 -2.33
C ALA A 296 14.20 -13.93 -3.46
N GLN A 297 13.49 -15.01 -3.14
CA GLN A 297 12.93 -15.92 -4.13
C GLN A 297 11.55 -15.45 -4.59
N TYR A 298 10.74 -14.90 -3.69
CA TYR A 298 9.41 -14.39 -4.00
C TYR A 298 9.24 -12.99 -3.44
N SER A 299 8.57 -12.12 -4.19
CA SER A 299 8.25 -10.77 -3.76
C SER A 299 6.80 -10.41 -4.03
N ILE A 300 6.20 -9.65 -3.12
CA ILE A 300 4.89 -9.01 -3.27
C ILE A 300 5.08 -7.51 -3.10
N TRP A 301 4.76 -6.71 -4.11
CA TRP A 301 4.74 -5.25 -4.03
C TRP A 301 3.33 -4.75 -3.70
N ILE A 302 3.22 -3.75 -2.81
CA ILE A 302 1.98 -3.09 -2.43
C ILE A 302 2.20 -1.58 -2.33
N ASP A 303 1.37 -0.78 -2.98
CA ASP A 303 1.41 0.69 -2.93
C ASP A 303 1.32 1.23 -1.47
N GLY A 304 2.03 2.30 -1.11
CA GLY A 304 2.10 2.76 0.30
C GLY A 304 0.75 3.13 0.94
N LYS A 305 -0.21 3.60 0.15
CA LYS A 305 -1.57 3.96 0.59
C LYS A 305 -2.51 2.77 0.81
N MET A 306 -2.02 1.56 0.57
CA MET A 306 -2.81 0.34 0.47
C MET A 306 -2.49 -0.60 1.63
N GLU A 307 -3.54 -1.13 2.26
CA GLU A 307 -3.46 -2.12 3.32
C GLU A 307 -3.53 -3.52 2.74
N LEU A 308 -2.57 -4.39 3.04
CA LEU A 308 -2.66 -5.82 2.71
C LEU A 308 -3.63 -6.51 3.67
N ILE A 309 -4.74 -7.04 3.15
CA ILE A 309 -5.81 -7.65 3.98
C ILE A 309 -5.89 -9.18 3.87
N VAL A 310 -5.02 -9.79 3.07
CA VAL A 310 -4.95 -11.23 2.82
C VAL A 310 -3.54 -11.75 3.07
N ASP A 311 -3.44 -12.93 3.67
CA ASP A 311 -2.16 -13.57 3.95
C ASP A 311 -1.30 -13.80 2.68
N PRO A 312 -0.03 -13.41 2.67
CA PRO A 312 0.82 -13.47 1.48
C PRO A 312 1.07 -14.88 0.96
N LEU A 313 0.99 -15.93 1.79
CA LEU A 313 1.07 -17.33 1.31
C LEU A 313 -0.11 -17.68 0.40
N LEU A 314 -1.31 -17.22 0.75
CA LEU A 314 -2.51 -17.47 -0.05
C LEU A 314 -2.42 -16.77 -1.41
N ILE A 315 -1.80 -15.58 -1.44
CA ILE A 315 -1.55 -14.82 -2.67
C ILE A 315 -0.57 -15.57 -3.57
N LEU A 316 0.56 -16.02 -3.02
CA LEU A 316 1.55 -16.80 -3.80
C LEU A 316 0.96 -18.11 -4.31
N GLU A 317 0.18 -18.82 -3.48
CA GLU A 317 -0.50 -20.05 -3.91
C GLU A 317 -1.42 -19.78 -5.09
N ARG A 318 -2.29 -18.77 -4.96
CA ARG A 318 -3.31 -18.46 -5.96
C ARG A 318 -2.73 -18.02 -7.29
N TYR A 319 -1.75 -17.12 -7.26
CA TYR A 319 -1.29 -16.41 -8.47
C TYR A 319 0.00 -16.94 -9.07
N LEU A 320 0.85 -17.60 -8.29
CA LEU A 320 2.08 -18.18 -8.80
C LEU A 320 1.99 -19.71 -8.81
N TRP A 321 1.80 -20.34 -7.65
CA TRP A 321 2.04 -21.78 -7.53
C TRP A 321 0.99 -22.66 -8.20
N ARG A 322 -0.31 -22.33 -8.07
CA ARG A 322 -1.40 -23.11 -8.67
C ARG A 322 -1.28 -23.24 -10.18
N GLY A 323 -0.88 -22.16 -10.85
CA GLY A 323 -0.74 -22.11 -12.30
C GLY A 323 0.71 -22.17 -12.80
N LYS A 324 1.68 -22.44 -11.91
CA LYS A 324 3.12 -22.44 -12.20
C LYS A 324 3.62 -21.15 -12.88
N TYR A 325 3.04 -20.01 -12.54
CA TYR A 325 3.46 -18.70 -13.06
C TYR A 325 4.65 -18.15 -12.29
N THR A 326 5.48 -17.36 -12.98
CA THR A 326 6.63 -16.67 -12.39
C THR A 326 6.31 -15.22 -12.02
N PHE A 327 5.26 -14.64 -12.59
CA PHE A 327 4.88 -13.26 -12.35
C PHE A 327 3.37 -13.05 -12.53
N ALA A 328 2.79 -12.24 -11.66
CA ALA A 328 1.42 -11.80 -11.73
C ALA A 328 1.36 -10.31 -11.39
N ILE A 329 0.50 -9.59 -12.08
CA ILE A 329 0.33 -8.15 -11.91
C ILE A 329 -1.11 -7.78 -12.13
N ALA A 330 -1.57 -6.78 -11.41
CA ALA A 330 -2.94 -6.37 -11.51
C ALA A 330 -3.29 -5.70 -12.83
N GLN A 331 -4.53 -5.89 -13.26
CA GLN A 331 -5.10 -5.13 -14.35
C GLN A 331 -5.49 -3.74 -13.87
N HIS A 332 -5.22 -2.72 -14.68
CA HIS A 332 -5.66 -1.37 -14.40
C HIS A 332 -7.17 -1.23 -14.60
N LYS A 333 -7.83 -0.55 -13.65
CA LYS A 333 -9.30 -0.53 -13.56
C LYS A 333 -10.01 0.15 -14.73
N HIS A 334 -9.35 1.11 -15.37
CA HIS A 334 -10.01 2.04 -16.30
C HIS A 334 -9.32 2.12 -17.66
N HIS A 335 -7.99 2.21 -17.64
CA HIS A 335 -7.19 2.29 -18.87
C HIS A 335 -6.67 0.92 -19.27
N HIS A 336 -6.84 0.58 -20.54
CA HIS A 336 -6.34 -0.64 -21.17
C HIS A 336 -5.07 -0.36 -21.98
N SER A 337 -4.93 0.88 -22.44
CA SER A 337 -3.78 1.36 -23.19
C SER A 337 -2.88 2.28 -22.35
N ILE A 338 -1.57 2.22 -22.60
CA ILE A 338 -0.63 3.20 -22.05
C ILE A 338 -0.88 4.62 -22.59
N TYR A 339 -1.45 4.72 -23.80
CA TYR A 339 -1.76 5.99 -24.45
C TYR A 339 -2.96 6.67 -23.76
N GLU A 340 -3.99 5.90 -23.41
CA GLU A 340 -5.10 6.38 -22.57
C GLU A 340 -4.62 6.89 -21.21
N GLU A 341 -3.70 6.15 -20.59
CA GLU A 341 -3.06 6.54 -19.33
C GLU A 341 -2.23 7.83 -19.49
N ALA A 342 -1.52 7.98 -20.61
CA ALA A 342 -0.75 9.19 -20.90
C ALA A 342 -1.67 10.41 -20.96
N ASP A 343 -2.80 10.30 -21.67
CA ASP A 343 -3.82 11.35 -21.74
C ASP A 343 -4.47 11.62 -20.39
N ALA A 344 -4.71 10.58 -19.58
CA ALA A 344 -5.22 10.76 -18.22
C ALA A 344 -4.21 11.47 -17.31
N ASN A 345 -2.91 11.19 -17.45
CA ASN A 345 -1.86 11.89 -16.71
C ASN A 345 -1.75 13.36 -17.14
N LYS A 346 -1.90 13.67 -18.45
CA LYS A 346 -1.97 15.05 -18.97
C LYS A 346 -3.18 15.81 -18.42
N ARG A 347 -4.36 15.17 -18.41
CA ARG A 347 -5.61 15.75 -17.86
C ARG A 347 -5.50 16.03 -16.35
N ARG A 348 -4.89 15.12 -15.60
CA ARG A 348 -4.67 15.24 -14.15
C ARG A 348 -3.47 16.10 -13.77
N LYS A 349 -2.75 16.68 -14.73
CA LYS A 349 -1.54 17.49 -14.53
C LYS A 349 -0.50 16.79 -13.64
N ARG A 350 -0.33 15.47 -13.82
CA ARG A 350 0.58 14.66 -12.99
C ARG A 350 2.05 14.82 -13.38
N TYR A 351 2.31 15.12 -14.64
CA TYR A 351 3.63 15.44 -15.19
C TYR A 351 3.50 16.51 -16.27
N ALA A 352 4.62 17.14 -16.65
CA ALA A 352 4.66 18.09 -17.75
C ALA A 352 4.21 17.42 -19.07
N ARG A 353 3.28 18.07 -19.78
CA ARG A 353 2.71 17.53 -21.03
C ARG A 353 3.77 17.23 -22.10
N PRO A 354 4.75 18.12 -22.39
CA PRO A 354 5.76 17.85 -23.41
C PRO A 354 6.60 16.60 -23.10
N LEU A 355 6.87 16.33 -21.82
CA LEU A 355 7.60 15.12 -21.42
C LEU A 355 6.77 13.85 -21.66
N ILE A 356 5.46 13.91 -21.40
CA ILE A 356 4.57 12.78 -21.69
C ILE A 356 4.51 12.52 -23.20
N ASP A 357 4.37 13.57 -24.01
CA ASP A 357 4.26 13.44 -25.47
C ASP A 357 5.56 12.90 -26.09
N LEU A 358 6.73 13.37 -25.62
CA LEU A 358 8.03 12.83 -26.01
C LEU A 358 8.14 11.33 -25.65
N HIS A 359 7.70 10.96 -24.45
CA HIS A 359 7.74 9.57 -23.98
C HIS A 359 6.86 8.64 -24.84
N MET A 360 5.67 9.10 -25.24
CA MET A 360 4.80 8.34 -26.15
C MET A 360 5.40 8.22 -27.55
N LYS A 361 6.09 9.25 -28.04
CA LYS A 361 6.80 9.19 -29.32
C LYS A 361 7.93 8.15 -29.30
N ILE A 362 8.70 8.09 -28.21
CA ILE A 362 9.75 7.07 -28.03
C ILE A 362 9.12 5.68 -28.01
N TYR A 363 8.03 5.48 -27.27
CA TYR A 363 7.33 4.19 -27.25
C TYR A 363 6.87 3.75 -28.63
N GLY A 364 6.27 4.64 -29.43
CA GLY A 364 5.91 4.34 -30.81
C GLY A 364 7.13 3.98 -31.68
N TYR A 365 8.24 4.70 -31.52
CA TYR A 365 9.49 4.43 -32.25
C TYR A 365 10.09 3.06 -31.89
N GLU A 366 10.03 2.67 -30.61
CA GLU A 366 10.49 1.36 -30.10
C GLU A 366 9.50 0.21 -30.40
N GLY A 367 8.49 0.45 -31.24
CA GLY A 367 7.54 -0.59 -31.68
C GLY A 367 6.39 -0.89 -30.71
N MET A 368 6.14 -0.02 -29.73
CA MET A 368 5.01 -0.16 -28.81
C MET A 368 3.73 0.36 -29.48
N GLU A 369 3.06 -0.50 -30.24
CA GLU A 369 1.77 -0.18 -30.88
C GLU A 369 0.66 0.13 -29.86
N SER A 370 -0.42 0.76 -30.29
CA SER A 370 -1.58 1.00 -29.44
C SER A 370 -2.37 -0.29 -29.21
N TRP A 371 -2.74 -0.54 -27.94
CA TRP A 371 -3.63 -1.63 -27.56
C TRP A 371 -4.92 -1.65 -28.40
N LYS A 372 -5.32 -2.84 -28.86
CA LYS A 372 -6.58 -3.10 -29.59
C LYS A 372 -7.41 -4.17 -28.90
N PRO A 373 -8.75 -4.01 -28.81
CA PRO A 373 -9.64 -5.06 -28.34
C PRO A 373 -9.49 -6.34 -29.18
N GLY A 374 -9.47 -7.51 -28.53
CA GLY A 374 -9.32 -8.82 -29.20
C GLY A 374 -7.88 -9.22 -29.56
N GLY A 375 -6.88 -8.39 -29.23
CA GLY A 375 -5.46 -8.73 -29.39
C GLY A 375 -4.97 -9.80 -28.41
N LYS A 376 -3.71 -10.25 -28.58
CA LYS A 376 -3.07 -11.27 -27.73
C LYS A 376 -2.93 -10.84 -26.26
N THR A 377 -2.95 -9.53 -25.97
CA THR A 377 -2.81 -8.96 -24.62
C THR A 377 -4.14 -8.37 -24.13
N ILE A 378 -4.55 -8.77 -22.92
CA ILE A 378 -5.81 -8.32 -22.29
C ILE A 378 -5.77 -6.80 -21.96
N SER A 379 -4.57 -6.27 -21.69
CA SER A 379 -4.30 -4.85 -21.47
C SER A 379 -2.79 -4.61 -21.56
N GLU A 380 -2.38 -3.48 -22.15
CA GLU A 380 -1.01 -2.97 -22.06
C GLU A 380 -0.78 -2.23 -20.74
N LYS A 381 -1.82 -1.53 -20.26
CA LYS A 381 -1.75 -0.82 -18.99
C LYS A 381 -2.04 -1.76 -17.82
N ARG A 382 -0.98 -2.09 -17.10
CA ARG A 382 -1.05 -2.84 -15.85
C ARG A 382 -1.18 -1.89 -14.67
N SER A 383 -2.06 -2.23 -13.72
CA SER A 383 -2.05 -1.56 -12.44
C SER A 383 -0.85 -2.08 -11.67
N THR A 384 -0.01 -1.14 -11.27
CA THR A 384 1.18 -1.49 -10.51
C THR A 384 0.91 -1.36 -9.01
N ALA A 385 -0.32 -1.09 -8.56
CA ALA A 385 -0.57 -0.95 -7.12
C ALA A 385 -0.30 -2.28 -6.39
N PHE A 386 -0.42 -3.41 -7.09
CA PHE A 386 -0.09 -4.73 -6.58
C PHE A 386 0.63 -5.60 -7.63
N CYS A 387 1.81 -6.13 -7.28
CA CYS A 387 2.60 -7.04 -8.13
C CYS A 387 3.11 -8.23 -7.32
N VAL A 388 3.20 -9.40 -7.95
CA VAL A 388 3.68 -10.63 -7.32
C VAL A 388 4.66 -11.30 -8.27
N GLY A 389 5.84 -11.70 -7.79
CA GLY A 389 6.87 -12.26 -8.64
C GLY A 389 7.72 -13.33 -7.94
N MET A 390 8.20 -14.27 -8.73
CA MET A 390 9.28 -15.18 -8.41
C MET A 390 10.56 -14.69 -9.10
N HIS A 391 11.67 -14.64 -8.37
CA HIS A 391 12.95 -14.17 -8.86
C HIS A 391 13.84 -15.32 -9.34
N PRO A 392 14.67 -15.11 -10.38
CA PRO A 392 15.63 -16.11 -10.87
C PRO A 392 16.60 -16.62 -9.79
N ARG A 393 17.23 -17.76 -10.06
CA ARG A 393 18.24 -18.31 -9.16
C ARG A 393 19.54 -17.51 -9.28
N ILE A 394 20.03 -17.03 -8.14
CA ILE A 394 21.35 -16.42 -8.05
C ILE A 394 22.39 -17.51 -7.81
N ARG A 395 23.47 -17.49 -8.60
CA ARG A 395 24.69 -18.24 -8.29
C ARG A 395 25.39 -17.51 -7.13
N ARG A 396 25.51 -18.19 -5.99
CA ARG A 396 26.43 -17.74 -4.93
C ARG A 396 27.82 -18.15 -5.41
N GLY A 397 28.61 -17.16 -5.83
CA GLY A 397 30.03 -17.32 -6.12
C GLY A 397 30.80 -17.62 -4.86
#